data_AF-A0A6G1RFY6-F1
#
_entry.id   AF-A0A6G1RFY6-F1
#
_cell.length_a   1.000
_cell.length_b   1.000
_cell.length_c   1.000
_cell.angle_alpha   90.00
_cell.angle_beta   90.00
_cell.angle_gamma   90.00
#
_symmetry.space_group_name_H-M   'P 1'
#
loop_
_entity.id
_entity.type
_entity.pdbx_description
1 polymer ?
#
loop_
_entity_poly.entity_id
_entity_poly.type
_entity_poly.pdbx_seq_one_letter_code
_entity_poly.pdbx_strand_id
1 'polypeptide(L)'
;YFFPRQLLIRYFWTPNQQVEFLDAYDSIRRDSYWDVVKSVALAARSLPEPQLQKRLQDICAEVQQGAQPRVAELYAVRSLFSGSPLGLNKLQVSHVRALSRVLFLTPHLPAFFLRHRLRRDR
;
A
#
# COMPACT_ATOMS: atom_id res chain seq x y z
N TYR A 1 27.05 3.43 -4.97
CA TYR A 1 27.41 2.08 -4.52
C TYR A 1 26.16 1.22 -4.55
N PHE A 2 26.13 0.15 -5.35
CA PHE A 2 24.95 -0.72 -5.53
C PHE A 2 25.13 -1.97 -4.63
N PHE A 3 25.19 -1.78 -3.32
CA PHE A 3 25.10 -2.92 -2.39
C PHE A 3 23.64 -3.36 -2.35
N PRO A 4 23.33 -4.62 -2.62
CA PRO A 4 21.94 -5.02 -2.73
C PRO A 4 21.35 -5.10 -1.34
N ARG A 5 20.63 -4.04 -0.95
CA ARG A 5 19.75 -3.98 0.24
C ARG A 5 18.75 -5.15 0.29
N GLN A 6 18.59 -5.87 -0.82
CA GLN A 6 17.66 -6.97 -1.02
C GLN A 6 18.25 -8.37 -0.76
N LEU A 7 19.59 -8.54 -0.65
CA LEU A 7 20.19 -9.88 -0.48
C LEU A 7 20.54 -10.22 0.97
N LEU A 8 20.77 -9.22 1.81
CA LEU A 8 21.14 -9.42 3.20
C LEU A 8 19.99 -9.02 4.12
N ILE A 9 19.62 -9.95 5.00
CA ILE A 9 18.72 -9.64 6.12
C ILE A 9 19.39 -8.64 7.07
N ARG A 10 18.57 -7.86 7.80
CA ARG A 10 19.00 -6.77 8.70
C ARG A 10 20.16 -7.15 9.64
N TYR A 11 20.26 -8.42 10.03
CA TYR A 11 21.32 -8.96 10.88
C TYR A 11 22.74 -8.70 10.35
N PHE A 12 22.93 -8.66 9.03
CA PHE A 12 24.25 -8.47 8.42
C PHE A 12 24.60 -6.99 8.15
N TRP A 13 23.72 -6.06 8.53
CA TRP A 13 23.95 -4.64 8.27
C TRP A 13 24.74 -4.00 9.42
N THR A 14 25.75 -3.20 9.07
CA THR A 14 26.45 -2.35 10.05
C THR A 14 25.48 -1.30 10.62
N PRO A 15 25.76 -0.72 11.81
CA PRO A 15 24.89 0.31 12.38
C PRO A 15 24.60 1.49 11.42
N ASN A 16 25.61 1.94 10.68
CA ASN A 16 25.44 3.02 9.69
C ASN A 16 24.55 2.58 8.51
N GLN A 17 24.70 1.35 8.02
CA GLN A 17 23.85 0.80 6.97
C GLN A 17 22.40 0.65 7.44
N GLN A 18 22.17 0.31 8.71
CA GLN A 18 20.81 0.21 9.24
C GLN A 18 20.08 1.55 9.16
N VAL A 19 20.73 2.65 9.59
CA VAL A 19 20.15 3.99 9.48
C VAL A 19 19.89 4.35 8.03
N GLU A 20 20.91 4.24 7.16
CA GLU A 20 20.80 4.62 5.75
C GLU A 20 19.69 3.84 5.02
N PHE A 21 19.60 2.53 5.27
CA PHE A 21 18.64 1.69 4.56
C PHE A 21 17.22 1.90 5.08
N LEU A 22 17.03 2.01 6.40
CA LEU A 22 15.72 2.31 6.98
C LEU A 22 15.21 3.67 6.51
N ASP A 23 16.05 4.71 6.51
CA ASP A 23 15.68 6.03 6.02
C ASP A 23 15.24 5.99 4.54
N ALA A 24 15.95 5.23 3.72
CA ALA A 24 15.61 5.07 2.31
C ALA A 24 14.34 4.22 2.09
N TYR A 25 14.08 3.22 2.93
CA TYR A 25 12.83 2.47 2.87
C TYR A 25 11.65 3.35 3.31
N ASP A 26 11.84 4.14 4.36
CA ASP A 26 10.83 5.05 4.88
C ASP A 26 10.54 6.20 3.91
N SER A 27 11.53 6.71 3.17
CA SER A 27 11.29 7.71 2.11
C SER A 27 10.46 7.12 0.96
N ILE A 28 10.86 5.97 0.41
CA ILE A 28 10.11 5.29 -0.67
C ILE A 28 8.66 5.02 -0.24
N ARG A 29 8.47 4.59 1.01
CA ARG A 29 7.14 4.34 1.57
C ARG A 29 6.35 5.63 1.69
N ARG A 30 6.90 6.68 2.28
CA ARG A 30 6.23 7.99 2.41
C ARG A 30 5.78 8.53 1.06
N ASP A 31 6.65 8.46 0.04
CA ASP A 31 6.34 8.92 -1.31
C ASP A 31 5.22 8.09 -1.97
N SER A 32 5.15 6.80 -1.66
CA SER A 32 4.18 5.88 -2.27
C SER A 32 2.86 5.77 -1.49
N TYR A 33 2.84 6.04 -0.19
CA TYR A 33 1.66 5.91 0.67
C TYR A 33 0.53 6.82 0.21
N TRP A 34 0.86 8.04 -0.21
CA TRP A 34 -0.12 8.99 -0.73
C TRP A 34 -0.87 8.44 -1.95
N ASP A 35 -0.13 7.83 -2.89
CA ASP A 35 -0.71 7.21 -4.09
C ASP A 35 -1.63 6.03 -3.76
N VAL A 36 -1.27 5.25 -2.73
CA VAL A 36 -2.10 4.12 -2.24
C VAL A 36 -3.41 4.64 -1.68
N VAL A 37 -3.37 5.58 -0.74
CA VAL A 37 -4.57 6.12 -0.09
C VAL A 37 -5.46 6.84 -1.11
N LYS A 38 -4.87 7.62 -2.02
CA LYS A 38 -5.59 8.26 -3.12
C LYS A 38 -6.28 7.22 -4.02
N SER A 39 -5.61 6.12 -4.33
CA SER A 39 -6.19 5.03 -5.14
C SER A 39 -7.36 4.34 -4.43
N VAL A 40 -7.28 4.14 -3.12
CA VAL A 40 -8.41 3.62 -2.30
C VAL A 40 -9.58 4.59 -2.33
N ALA A 41 -9.34 5.88 -2.09
CA ALA A 41 -10.37 6.91 -2.12
C ALA A 41 -11.07 7.01 -3.49
N LEU A 42 -10.31 6.87 -4.58
CA LEU A 42 -10.87 6.82 -5.94
C LEU A 42 -11.73 5.57 -6.16
N ALA A 43 -11.24 4.40 -5.76
CA ALA A 43 -12.01 3.15 -5.89
C ALA A 43 -13.28 3.16 -5.02
N ALA A 44 -13.24 3.82 -3.86
CA ALA A 44 -14.39 3.98 -2.98
C ALA A 44 -15.57 4.70 -3.68
N ARG A 45 -15.30 5.57 -4.67
CA ARG A 45 -16.35 6.28 -5.41
C ARG A 45 -17.25 5.35 -6.23
N SER A 46 -16.77 4.16 -6.56
CA SER A 46 -17.51 3.15 -7.32
C SER A 46 -18.21 2.12 -6.42
N LEU A 47 -18.23 2.33 -5.10
CA LEU A 47 -18.93 1.43 -4.18
C LEU A 47 -20.45 1.60 -4.32
N PRO A 48 -21.22 0.50 -4.33
CA PRO A 48 -22.67 0.56 -4.47
C PRO A 48 -23.37 1.03 -3.19
N GLU A 49 -22.75 0.85 -2.02
CA GLU A 49 -23.34 1.18 -0.72
C GLU A 49 -22.91 2.57 -0.25
N PRO A 50 -23.80 3.57 -0.20
CA PRO A 50 -23.42 4.96 0.09
C PRO A 50 -22.82 5.16 1.49
N GLN A 51 -23.26 4.37 2.47
CA GLN A 51 -22.77 4.46 3.85
C GLN A 51 -21.31 3.98 3.95
N LEU A 52 -20.99 2.83 3.36
CA LEU A 52 -19.63 2.30 3.31
C LEU A 52 -18.72 3.15 2.42
N GLN A 53 -19.26 3.69 1.32
CA GLN A 53 -18.57 4.65 0.47
C GLN A 53 -18.12 5.89 1.26
N LYS A 54 -19.04 6.52 1.99
CA LYS A 54 -18.73 7.71 2.80
C LYS A 54 -17.70 7.37 3.88
N ARG A 55 -17.94 6.29 4.64
CA ARG A 55 -17.03 5.87 5.71
C ARG A 55 -15.61 5.62 5.22
N LEU A 56 -15.44 4.94 4.08
CA LEU A 56 -14.12 4.70 3.53
C LEU A 56 -13.44 5.99 3.02
N GLN A 57 -14.22 6.94 2.48
CA GLN A 57 -13.69 8.25 2.09
C GLN A 57 -13.24 9.07 3.31
N ASP A 58 -14.01 9.05 4.39
CA ASP A 58 -13.67 9.73 5.65
C ASP A 58 -12.37 9.16 6.24
N ILE A 59 -12.24 7.84 6.31
CA ILE A 59 -10.99 7.16 6.73
C ILE A 59 -9.81 7.58 5.86
N CYS A 60 -9.98 7.61 4.53
CA CYS A 60 -8.91 8.06 3.63
C CYS A 60 -8.52 9.53 3.88
N ALA A 61 -9.49 10.41 4.14
CA ALA A 61 -9.24 11.82 4.43
C ALA A 61 -8.49 11.99 5.77
N GLU A 62 -8.86 11.24 6.80
CA GLU A 62 -8.15 11.22 8.09
C GLU A 62 -6.68 10.81 7.91
N VAL A 63 -6.43 9.70 7.20
CA VAL A 63 -5.07 9.23 6.93
C VAL A 63 -4.27 10.27 6.13
N GLN A 64 -4.90 10.95 5.17
CA GLN A 64 -4.25 12.01 4.38
C GLN A 64 -3.92 13.26 5.22
N GLN A 65 -4.67 13.52 6.28
CA GLN A 65 -4.40 14.60 7.24
C GLN A 65 -3.37 14.20 8.31
N GLY A 66 -2.84 12.98 8.25
CA GLY A 66 -1.90 12.44 9.24
C GLY A 66 -2.57 11.94 10.52
N ALA A 67 -3.90 11.82 10.53
CA ALA A 67 -4.64 11.24 11.64
C ALA A 67 -4.66 9.70 11.54
N GLN A 68 -4.79 9.04 12.70
CA GLN A 68 -4.88 7.59 12.78
C GLN A 68 -6.36 7.16 12.94
N PRO A 69 -6.93 6.41 11.98
CA PRO A 69 -8.31 5.93 12.08
C PRO A 69 -8.48 4.97 13.25
N ARG A 70 -9.69 4.92 13.82
CA ARG A 70 -9.97 3.98 14.91
C ARG A 70 -10.03 2.56 14.35
N VAL A 71 -9.57 1.60 15.16
CA VAL A 71 -9.59 0.18 14.79
C VAL A 71 -11.00 -0.31 14.43
N ALA A 72 -12.03 0.17 15.14
CA ALA A 72 -13.42 -0.16 14.86
C ALA A 72 -13.89 0.30 13.46
N GLU A 73 -13.39 1.44 12.99
CA GLU A 73 -13.71 1.99 11.66
C GLU A 73 -13.06 1.13 10.56
N LEU A 74 -11.82 0.71 10.78
CA LEU A 74 -11.11 -0.22 9.88
C LEU A 74 -11.81 -1.57 9.78
N TYR A 75 -12.31 -2.11 10.90
CA TYR A 75 -13.07 -3.37 10.87
C TYR A 75 -14.38 -3.23 10.10
N ALA A 76 -15.08 -2.10 10.23
CA ALA A 76 -16.33 -1.86 9.53
C ALA A 76 -16.19 -1.85 7.99
N VAL A 77 -15.01 -1.48 7.47
CA VAL A 77 -14.73 -1.44 6.03
C VAL A 77 -13.94 -2.65 5.51
N ARG A 78 -13.57 -3.60 6.39
CA ARG A 78 -12.70 -4.74 6.05
C ARG A 78 -13.22 -5.57 4.88
N SER A 79 -14.52 -5.85 4.85
CA SER A 79 -15.17 -6.67 3.82
C SER A 79 -15.05 -6.07 2.42
N LEU A 80 -14.90 -4.75 2.30
CA LEU A 80 -14.74 -4.06 1.01
C LEU A 80 -13.51 -4.54 0.24
N PHE A 81 -12.46 -4.97 0.94
CA PHE A 81 -11.18 -5.43 0.35
C PHE A 81 -11.22 -6.90 -0.12
N SER A 82 -12.35 -7.59 0.03
CA SER A 82 -12.52 -8.97 -0.43
C SER A 82 -13.07 -9.07 -1.86
N GLY A 83 -13.70 -8.01 -2.38
CA GLY A 83 -14.42 -8.01 -3.65
C GLY A 83 -14.16 -6.77 -4.52
N SER A 84 -14.90 -6.60 -5.61
CA SER A 84 -14.82 -5.38 -6.40
C SER A 84 -15.31 -4.17 -5.59
N PRO A 85 -14.67 -2.99 -5.65
CA PRO A 85 -13.54 -2.62 -6.50
C PRO A 85 -12.15 -2.76 -5.83
N LEU A 86 -12.08 -3.06 -4.53
CA LEU A 86 -10.82 -2.98 -3.74
C LEU A 86 -10.07 -4.31 -3.60
N GLY A 87 -10.67 -5.42 -4.03
CA GLY A 87 -10.04 -6.74 -4.02
C GLY A 87 -8.85 -6.78 -4.96
N LEU A 88 -7.77 -7.45 -4.54
CA LEU A 88 -6.48 -7.48 -5.26
C LEU A 88 -6.59 -7.82 -6.76
N ASN A 89 -7.51 -8.73 -7.11
CA ASN A 89 -7.74 -9.14 -8.51
C ASN A 89 -8.48 -8.09 -9.36
N LYS A 90 -9.14 -7.13 -8.71
CA LYS A 90 -9.94 -6.06 -9.32
C LYS A 90 -9.28 -4.69 -9.21
N LEU A 91 -8.18 -4.59 -8.45
CA LEU A 91 -7.42 -3.35 -8.34
C LEU A 91 -6.93 -2.86 -9.70
N GLN A 92 -7.07 -1.55 -9.92
CA GLN A 92 -6.48 -0.89 -11.08
C GLN A 92 -4.96 -1.00 -11.07
N VAL A 93 -4.35 -0.92 -12.26
CA VAL A 93 -2.91 -1.09 -12.45
C VAL A 93 -2.11 -0.02 -11.68
N SER A 94 -2.62 1.21 -11.61
CA SER A 94 -2.03 2.29 -10.81
C SER A 94 -1.92 1.91 -9.33
N HIS A 95 -3.01 1.39 -8.76
CA HIS A 95 -3.05 0.95 -7.36
C HIS A 95 -2.11 -0.24 -7.11
N VAL A 96 -2.09 -1.23 -8.03
CA VAL A 96 -1.15 -2.37 -7.96
C VAL A 96 0.30 -1.88 -7.94
N ARG A 97 0.66 -0.90 -8.78
CA ARG A 97 2.01 -0.32 -8.80
C ARG A 97 2.33 0.43 -7.52
N ALA A 98 1.40 1.22 -6.99
CA ALA A 98 1.59 1.94 -5.73
C ALA A 98 1.85 0.97 -4.56
N LEU A 99 1.02 -0.07 -4.42
CA LEU A 99 1.23 -1.13 -3.41
C LEU A 99 2.56 -1.86 -3.60
N SER A 100 2.94 -2.14 -4.86
CA SER A 100 4.20 -2.81 -5.17
C SER A 100 5.42 -1.99 -4.72
N ARG A 101 5.37 -0.65 -4.85
CA ARG A 101 6.44 0.23 -4.34
C ARG A 101 6.55 0.20 -2.82
N VAL A 102 5.42 0.28 -2.12
CA VAL A 102 5.36 0.24 -0.63
C VAL A 102 5.92 -1.10 -0.09
N LEU A 103 5.66 -2.19 -0.80
CA LEU A 103 6.14 -3.54 -0.47
C LEU A 103 7.51 -3.86 -1.08
N PHE A 104 8.18 -2.89 -1.70
CA PHE A 104 9.49 -3.04 -2.34
C PHE A 104 9.55 -4.16 -3.39
N LEU A 105 8.42 -4.47 -4.02
CA LEU A 105 8.32 -5.35 -5.18
C LEU A 105 8.79 -4.58 -6.40
N THR A 106 9.57 -5.24 -7.27
CA THR A 106 10.15 -4.65 -8.50
C THR A 106 9.06 -3.98 -9.36
N PRO A 107 8.83 -2.65 -9.25
CA PRO A 107 7.58 -2.02 -9.69
C PRO A 107 7.52 -1.83 -11.21
N HIS A 108 8.65 -2.05 -11.89
CA HIS A 108 8.80 -2.03 -13.34
C HIS A 108 8.31 -3.32 -14.02
N LEU A 109 7.96 -4.35 -13.25
CA LEU A 109 7.40 -5.57 -13.81
C LEU A 109 5.99 -5.31 -14.40
N PRO A 110 5.59 -6.08 -15.42
CA PRO A 110 4.22 -6.08 -15.90
C PRO A 110 3.19 -6.30 -14.78
N ALA A 111 2.02 -5.66 -14.90
CA ALA A 111 1.01 -5.64 -13.83
C ALA A 111 0.54 -7.02 -13.39
N PHE A 112 0.52 -8.02 -14.28
CA PHE A 112 0.14 -9.39 -13.93
C PHE A 112 1.17 -10.07 -13.02
N PHE A 113 2.48 -9.82 -13.22
CA PHE A 113 3.52 -10.30 -12.30
C PHE A 113 3.44 -9.60 -10.95
N LEU A 114 3.20 -8.30 -10.93
CA LEU A 114 3.00 -7.55 -9.69
C LEU A 114 1.80 -8.11 -8.90
N ARG A 115 0.66 -8.35 -9.55
CA ARG A 115 -0.51 -8.99 -8.94
C ARG A 115 -0.21 -10.42 -8.45
N HIS A 116 0.64 -11.17 -9.13
CA HIS A 116 1.08 -12.49 -8.67
C HIS A 116 1.93 -12.40 -7.40
N ARG A 117 2.87 -11.45 -7.34
CA ARG A 117 3.71 -11.23 -6.16
C ARG A 117 2.91 -10.75 -4.95
N LEU A 118 2.01 -9.78 -5.14
CA LEU A 118 1.11 -9.30 -4.08
C LEU A 118 0.22 -10.39 -3.46
N ARG A 119 -0.01 -11.50 -4.17
CA ARG A 119 -0.75 -12.66 -3.64
C ARG A 119 0.14 -13.63 -2.87
N ARG A 120 1.44 -13.68 -3.17
CA ARG A 120 2.40 -14.60 -2.53
C ARG A 120 2.96 -14.04 -1.23
N ASP A 121 3.06 -12.73 -1.09
CA ASP A 121 3.55 -12.06 0.13
C ASP A 121 2.45 -11.88 1.20
N ARG A 122 1.46 -12.77 1.25
CA ARG A 122 0.36 -12.76 2.22
C ARG A 122 0.43 -14.00 3.10
#